data_AF-A0A535M009-F1
#
_entry.id   AF-A0A535M009-F1
#
_cell.length_a   1.000
_cell.length_b   1.000
_cell.length_c   1.000
_cell.angle_alpha   90.00
_cell.angle_beta   90.00
_cell.angle_gamma   90.00
#
_symmetry.space_group_name_H-M   'P 1'
#
loop_
_entity.id
_entity.type
_entity.pdbx_description
1 polymer ?
#
loop_
_entity_poly.entity_id
_entity_poly.type
_entity_poly.pdbx_seq_one_letter_code
_entity_poly.pdbx_strand_id
1 'polypeptide(L)'
;MDFRDYLKERCRERGISLHRLALLCDLNQIYFYQAINKNKENPPPWVLRRAAPHLGVGYVELLIAAGYLREADVDEWLAGRRRPAEAGSSAG
;
A
#
# COMPACT_ATOMS: atom_id res chain seq x y z
N MET A 1 0.22 16.32 -2.17
CA MET A 1 -0.50 15.51 -3.16
C MET A 1 -1.44 14.60 -2.39
N ASP A 2 -2.72 14.52 -2.75
CA ASP A 2 -3.63 13.59 -2.09
C ASP A 2 -3.40 12.15 -2.60
N PHE A 3 -3.83 11.13 -1.84
CA PHE A 3 -3.62 9.74 -2.24
C PHE A 3 -4.33 9.38 -3.55
N ARG A 4 -5.43 10.06 -3.87
CA ARG A 4 -6.19 9.83 -5.09
C ARG A 4 -5.39 10.27 -6.32
N ASP A 5 -4.70 11.40 -6.25
CA ASP A 5 -3.84 11.91 -7.31
C ASP A 5 -2.64 11.00 -7.51
N TYR A 6 -2.07 10.46 -6.41
CA TYR A 6 -1.06 9.42 -6.50
C TYR A 6 -1.58 8.18 -7.26
N LEU A 7 -2.80 7.72 -6.97
CA LEU A 7 -3.40 6.60 -7.72
C LEU A 7 -3.62 6.93 -9.20
N LYS A 8 -4.02 8.17 -9.53
CA LYS A 8 -4.18 8.59 -10.94
C LYS A 8 -2.86 8.57 -11.67
N GLU A 9 -1.79 9.03 -11.03
CA GLU A 9 -0.43 9.01 -11.57
C GLU A 9 0.00 7.57 -11.88
N ARG A 10 -0.11 6.67 -10.89
CA ARG A 10 0.20 5.24 -11.09
C ARG A 10 -0.66 4.60 -12.18
N CYS A 11 -1.94 4.94 -12.25
CA CYS A 11 -2.83 4.50 -13.34
C CYS A 11 -2.32 4.96 -14.71
N ARG A 12 -1.89 6.22 -14.83
CA ARG A 12 -1.35 6.80 -16.06
C ARG A 12 -0.08 6.09 -16.51
N GLU A 13 0.86 5.84 -15.59
CA GLU A 13 2.10 5.08 -15.87
C GLU A 13 1.82 3.67 -16.39
N ARG A 14 0.69 3.07 -15.99
CA ARG A 14 0.26 1.74 -16.39
C ARG A 14 -0.67 1.73 -17.60
N GLY A 15 -1.05 2.89 -18.13
CA GLY A 15 -1.98 3.01 -19.25
C GLY A 15 -3.41 2.53 -18.92
N ILE A 16 -3.83 2.60 -17.65
CA ILE A 16 -5.19 2.23 -17.21
C ILE A 16 -5.91 3.43 -16.60
N SER A 17 -7.25 3.41 -16.60
CA SER A 17 -8.05 4.39 -15.87
C SER A 17 -8.32 3.93 -14.44
N LEU A 18 -8.72 4.85 -13.54
CA LEU A 18 -9.21 4.49 -12.20
C LEU A 18 -10.42 3.53 -12.27
N HIS A 19 -11.28 3.71 -13.28
CA HIS A 19 -12.38 2.78 -13.52
C HIS A 19 -11.87 1.38 -13.87
N ARG A 20 -10.89 1.28 -14.77
CA ARG A 20 -10.27 -0.01 -15.11
C ARG A 20 -9.58 -0.65 -13.91
N LEU A 21 -8.93 0.14 -13.05
CA LEU A 21 -8.35 -0.33 -11.80
C LEU A 21 -9.43 -0.93 -10.87
N ALA A 22 -10.58 -0.28 -10.73
CA ALA A 22 -11.69 -0.82 -9.92
C ALA A 22 -12.15 -2.20 -10.41
N LEU A 23 -12.29 -2.36 -11.73
CA LEU A 23 -12.64 -3.64 -12.36
C LEU A 23 -11.57 -4.71 -12.13
N LEU A 24 -10.29 -4.35 -12.27
CA LEU A 24 -9.16 -5.27 -12.05
C LEU A 24 -9.08 -5.72 -10.59
N CYS A 25 -9.41 -4.83 -9.65
CA CYS A 25 -9.52 -5.14 -8.22
C CYS A 25 -10.75 -5.99 -7.87
N ASP A 26 -11.61 -6.33 -8.84
CA ASP A 26 -12.90 -6.99 -8.62
C ASP A 26 -13.73 -6.25 -7.55
N LEU A 27 -13.87 -4.94 -7.75
CA LEU A 27 -14.61 -4.05 -6.85
C LEU A 27 -15.75 -3.36 -7.57
N ASN A 28 -16.86 -3.22 -6.86
CA ASN A 28 -17.92 -2.33 -7.29
C ASN A 28 -17.36 -0.90 -7.44
N GLN A 29 -17.67 -0.26 -8.56
CA GLN A 29 -17.16 1.07 -8.88
C GLN A 29 -17.49 2.11 -7.80
N ILE A 30 -18.74 2.15 -7.31
CA ILE A 30 -19.16 3.11 -6.28
C ILE A 30 -18.34 2.90 -5.01
N TYR A 31 -18.20 1.65 -4.57
CA TYR A 31 -17.39 1.31 -3.40
C TYR A 31 -15.93 1.75 -3.58
N PHE A 32 -15.32 1.45 -4.73
CA PHE A 32 -13.93 1.82 -5.01
C PHE A 32 -13.72 3.34 -4.94
N TYR A 33 -14.58 4.12 -5.59
CA TYR A 33 -14.48 5.58 -5.55
C TYR A 33 -14.72 6.14 -4.14
N GLN A 34 -15.65 5.56 -3.36
CA GLN A 34 -15.82 5.95 -1.96
C GLN A 34 -14.56 5.65 -1.13
N ALA A 35 -13.92 4.51 -1.34
CA ALA A 35 -12.72 4.12 -0.62
C ALA A 35 -11.55 5.07 -0.90
N ILE A 36 -11.36 5.54 -2.14
CA ILE A 36 -10.21 6.39 -2.51
C ILE A 36 -10.45 7.89 -2.38
N ASN A 37 -11.71 8.36 -2.27
CA ASN A 37 -12.06 9.79 -2.21
C ASN A 37 -12.34 10.33 -0.81
N LYS A 38 -12.41 9.49 0.24
CA LYS A 38 -12.79 9.97 1.57
C LYS A 38 -11.72 10.90 2.14
N ASN A 39 -11.99 12.20 2.15
CA ASN A 39 -11.12 13.27 2.68
C ASN A 39 -10.67 13.11 4.14
N LYS A 40 -11.11 12.07 4.87
CA LYS A 40 -10.75 11.79 6.27
C LYS A 40 -10.36 10.34 6.55
N GLU A 41 -10.59 9.42 5.62
CA GLU A 41 -10.29 7.99 5.81
C GLU A 41 -9.52 7.47 4.61
N ASN A 42 -8.35 6.92 4.88
CA ASN A 42 -7.57 6.24 3.86
C ASN A 42 -8.34 5.00 3.37
N PRO A 43 -8.20 4.63 2.08
CA PRO A 43 -8.79 3.40 1.57
C PRO A 43 -8.34 2.20 2.41
N PRO A 44 -9.24 1.26 2.76
CA PRO A 44 -8.90 0.13 3.61
C PRO A 44 -7.68 -0.64 3.09
N PRO A 45 -6.80 -1.17 3.96
CA PRO A 45 -5.56 -1.84 3.55
C PRO A 45 -5.77 -2.99 2.56
N TRP A 46 -6.92 -3.67 2.61
CA TRP A 46 -7.22 -4.74 1.67
C TRP A 46 -7.53 -4.24 0.25
N VAL A 47 -8.08 -3.03 0.10
CA VAL A 47 -8.28 -2.37 -1.21
C VAL A 47 -6.93 -2.06 -1.84
N LEU A 48 -6.00 -1.54 -1.03
CA LEU A 48 -4.61 -1.28 -1.46
C LEU A 48 -3.91 -2.57 -1.92
N ARG A 49 -4.09 -3.67 -1.17
CA ARG A 49 -3.53 -4.97 -1.52
C ARG A 49 -3.99 -5.47 -2.89
N ARG A 50 -5.26 -5.26 -3.24
CA ARG A 50 -5.80 -5.61 -4.56
C ARG A 50 -5.28 -4.70 -5.68
N ALA A 51 -5.08 -3.41 -5.39
CA ALA A 51 -4.61 -2.44 -6.38
C ALA A 51 -3.13 -2.59 -6.75
N ALA A 52 -2.27 -2.93 -5.78
CA ALA A 52 -0.82 -3.05 -5.93
C ALA A 52 -0.35 -3.75 -7.24
N PRO A 53 -0.79 -4.99 -7.56
CA PRO A 53 -0.31 -5.70 -8.75
C PRO A 53 -0.69 -5.01 -10.07
N HIS A 54 -1.80 -4.26 -10.10
CA HIS A 54 -2.26 -3.56 -11.31
C HIS A 54 -1.54 -2.23 -11.50
N LEU A 55 -1.08 -1.63 -10.41
CA LEU A 55 -0.34 -0.37 -10.38
C LEU A 55 1.17 -0.55 -10.58
N GLY A 56 1.69 -1.78 -10.50
CA GLY A 56 3.13 -2.04 -10.64
C GLY A 56 3.96 -1.58 -9.44
N VAL A 57 3.33 -1.45 -8.27
CA VAL A 57 3.97 -1.01 -7.02
C VAL A 57 3.78 -2.05 -5.92
N GLY A 58 4.62 -2.00 -4.90
CA GLY A 58 4.51 -2.88 -3.75
C GLY A 58 3.29 -2.56 -2.87
N TYR A 59 2.76 -3.56 -2.17
CA TYR A 59 1.68 -3.33 -1.19
C TYR A 59 2.13 -2.38 -0.06
N VAL A 60 3.36 -2.55 0.45
CA VAL A 60 3.93 -1.67 1.48
C VAL A 60 4.09 -0.24 0.98
N GLU A 61 4.49 -0.06 -0.27
CA GLU A 61 4.59 1.27 -0.89
C GLU A 61 3.22 1.97 -0.93
N LEU A 62 2.14 1.25 -1.25
CA LEU A 62 0.79 1.80 -1.18
C LEU A 62 0.34 2.15 0.25
N LEU A 63 0.75 1.36 1.25
CA LEU A 63 0.46 1.69 2.65
C LEU A 63 1.17 2.98 3.08
N ILE A 64 2.40 3.21 2.62
CA ILE A 64 3.14 4.45 2.87
C ILE A 64 2.48 5.61 2.15
N ALA A 65 2.18 5.47 0.85
CA ALA A 65 1.54 6.51 0.06
C ALA A 65 0.15 6.90 0.61
N ALA A 66 -0.58 5.93 1.18
CA ALA A 66 -1.86 6.16 1.84
C ALA A 66 -1.71 6.64 3.29
N GLY A 67 -0.50 6.79 3.84
CA GLY A 67 -0.27 7.30 5.19
C GLY A 67 -0.56 6.32 6.33
N TYR A 68 -0.67 5.01 6.04
CA TYR A 68 -0.76 3.97 7.07
C TYR A 68 0.57 3.65 7.74
N LEU A 69 1.67 3.84 7.00
CA LEU A 69 3.03 3.60 7.46
C LEU A 69 3.90 4.80 7.10
N ARG A 70 4.93 5.05 7.91
CA ARG A 70 6.04 5.93 7.55
C ARG A 70 7.23 5.04 7.16
N GLU A 71 8.11 5.57 6.32
CA GLU A 71 9.35 4.89 5.95
C GLU A 71 10.17 4.52 7.21
N ALA A 72 10.24 5.44 8.18
CA ALA A 72 10.90 5.20 9.46
C ALA A 72 10.33 4.00 10.24
N ASP A 73 9.02 3.74 10.16
CA ASP A 73 8.40 2.58 10.82
C ASP A 73 8.87 1.26 10.17
N VAL A 74 9.08 1.28 8.85
CA VAL A 74 9.59 0.13 8.08
C VAL A 74 11.07 -0.09 8.39
N ASP A 75 11.86 0.99 8.43
CA ASP A 75 13.28 0.92 8.76
C ASP A 75 13.53 0.38 10.18
N GLU A 76 12.77 0.87 11.16
CA GLU A 76 12.81 0.37 12.54
C GLU A 76 12.52 -1.13 12.59
N TRP A 77 11.47 -1.59 11.89
CA TRP A 77 11.13 -3.01 11.82
C TRP A 77 12.23 -3.85 11.18
N LEU A 78 12.84 -3.38 10.09
CA LEU A 78 13.96 -4.05 9.42
C LEU A 78 15.21 -4.14 10.31
N ALA A 79 15.53 -3.05 11.02
CA ALA A 79 16.64 -3.02 11.98
C ALA A 79 16.42 -4.01 13.13
N GLY A 80 15.19 -4.11 13.63
CA GLY A 80 14.80 -5.08 14.67
C GLY A 80 14.99 -6.54 14.24
N ARG A 81 14.72 -6.86 12.97
CA ARG A 81 14.94 -8.21 12.41
C ARG A 81 16.40 -8.55 12.10
N ARG A 82 17.26 -7.53 11.96
CA ARG A 82 18.69 -7.70 11.69
C ARG A 82 19.52 -7.94 12.97
N ARG A 83 18.92 -7.83 14.17
CA ARG A 83 19.54 -8.35 15.39
C ARG A 83 19.60 -9.88 15.27
N PRO A 84 20.80 -10.48 15.22
CA PRO A 84 20.89 -11.92 15.09
C PRO A 84 20.33 -12.57 16.37
N ALA A 85 19.78 -13.77 16.22
CA ALA A 85 19.23 -14.59 17.29
C ALA A 85 20.33 -15.12 18.23
N GLU A 86 21.24 -14.25 18.69
CA GLU A 86 22.39 -14.61 19.52
C GLU A 86 22.05 -14.37 20.99
N ALA A 87 21.27 -15.30 21.54
CA ALA A 87 21.12 -15.49 22.98
C ALA A 87 20.76 -16.96 23.28
N GLY A 88 21.39 -17.91 22.57
CA GLY A 88 20.99 -19.31 22.63
C GLY A 88 22.08 -20.31 22.27
N SER A 89 23.32 -20.12 22.72
CA SER A 89 24.24 -21.25 22.94
C SER A 89 25.42 -20.84 23.81
N SER A 90 25.21 -20.86 25.12
CA SER A 90 26.29 -21.13 26.06
C SER A 90 26.01 -22.50 26.68
N ALA A 91 26.41 -23.56 25.97
CA ALA A 91 26.61 -24.86 26.58
C ALA A 91 28.00 -24.84 27.24
N GLY A 92 28.00 -24.74 28.56
CA GLY A 92 29.14 -25.09 29.42
C GLY A 92 28.85 -26.42 30.11
#